data_AF-A0A7S2GL12-F1
#
_entry.id   AF-A0A7S2GL12-F1
#
_cell.length_a   1.000
_cell.length_b   1.000
_cell.length_c   1.000
_cell.angle_alpha   90.00
_cell.angle_beta   90.00
_cell.angle_gamma   90.00
#
_symmetry.space_group_name_H-M   'P 1'
#
loop_
_entity.id
_entity.type
_entity.pdbx_description
1 polymer ?
#
loop_
_entity_poly.entity_id
_entity_poly.type
_entity_poly.pdbx_seq_one_letter_code
_entity_poly.pdbx_strand_id
1 'polypeptide(L)'
;SSFACRDVGPGRPGAALCSGPSPRPAGAVMLRKLLGRDADPLTGPEETAVARLSVAHRRLLVDDGRVNTKSEAGFARCTEFLEGLDATARAMRLDGAPRSYRSDFTINYRALFPNEARNYRVDVLEASVEQYAVIWVNGEKFEFSAEAMRRAQELQRAWSELSMLLDRWGLAWEQRNLPARPARSEIRNALVTLDLMW
;
A
#
# COMPACT_ATOMS: atom_id res chain seq x y z
N SER A 1 -51.55 2.78 -61.96
CA SER A 1 -52.66 2.11 -62.64
C SER A 1 -52.68 0.64 -62.30
N SER A 2 -53.87 0.14 -61.96
CA SER A 2 -54.35 -1.26 -61.89
C SER A 2 -53.59 -2.25 -60.99
N PHE A 3 -54.18 -2.78 -59.90
CA PHE A 3 -55.29 -3.75 -59.80
C PHE A 3 -55.06 -5.09 -60.49
N ALA A 4 -55.00 -6.16 -59.68
CA ALA A 4 -55.53 -7.52 -59.87
C ALA A 4 -54.75 -8.45 -58.90
N CYS A 5 -55.24 -9.53 -58.31
CA CYS A 5 -56.51 -10.23 -58.13
C CYS A 5 -56.08 -11.42 -57.23
N ARG A 6 -56.63 -11.63 -56.04
CA ARG A 6 -57.78 -12.49 -55.70
C ARG A 6 -57.33 -13.72 -54.88
N ASP A 7 -58.05 -13.90 -53.79
CA ASP A 7 -58.18 -15.09 -52.94
C ASP A 7 -58.30 -16.42 -53.69
N VAL A 8 -57.80 -17.52 -53.10
CA VAL A 8 -58.55 -18.78 -52.86
C VAL A 8 -57.91 -19.57 -51.69
N GLY A 9 -58.60 -19.61 -50.55
CA GLY A 9 -59.09 -20.86 -49.92
C GLY A 9 -58.14 -21.80 -49.14
N PRO A 10 -58.73 -22.66 -48.27
CA PRO A 10 -58.14 -23.05 -46.98
C PRO A 10 -57.79 -24.54 -46.86
N GLY A 11 -56.97 -24.92 -45.85
CA GLY A 11 -56.80 -26.32 -45.48
C GLY A 11 -55.68 -26.59 -44.46
N ARG A 12 -56.02 -26.68 -43.17
CA ARG A 12 -55.32 -27.52 -42.16
C ARG A 12 -55.69 -29.00 -42.43
N PRO A 13 -55.04 -30.08 -41.88
CA PRO A 13 -54.36 -30.16 -40.56
C PRO A 13 -53.17 -31.16 -40.44
N GLY A 14 -52.58 -31.25 -39.23
CA GLY A 14 -51.76 -32.37 -38.74
C GLY A 14 -50.28 -32.31 -39.12
N ALA A 15 -49.30 -32.76 -38.35
CA ALA A 15 -49.21 -33.46 -37.07
C ALA A 15 -47.74 -33.25 -36.61
N ALA A 16 -47.51 -32.88 -35.35
CA ALA A 16 -46.92 -33.74 -34.32
C ALA A 16 -45.37 -33.71 -34.20
N LEU A 17 -44.94 -33.96 -32.95
CA LEU A 17 -43.59 -34.30 -32.47
C LEU A 17 -42.71 -33.09 -32.09
N CYS A 18 -42.71 -32.65 -30.83
CA CYS A 18 -42.02 -33.23 -29.67
C CYS A 18 -40.49 -33.26 -29.80
N SER A 19 -39.85 -32.49 -28.90
CA SER A 19 -38.70 -32.87 -28.05
C SER A 19 -37.45 -31.99 -28.22
N GLY A 20 -37.05 -31.37 -27.11
CA GLY A 20 -35.70 -30.84 -26.93
C GLY A 20 -35.64 -29.56 -26.10
N PRO A 21 -35.46 -29.62 -24.76
CA PRO A 21 -35.14 -28.45 -23.97
C PRO A 21 -33.72 -27.96 -24.34
N SER A 22 -33.62 -26.74 -24.86
CA SER A 22 -32.35 -26.06 -25.09
C SER A 22 -31.59 -25.90 -23.76
N PRO A 23 -30.33 -26.35 -23.66
CA PRO A 23 -29.53 -26.15 -22.47
C PRO A 23 -29.16 -24.66 -22.35
N ARG A 24 -29.58 -24.07 -21.22
CA ARG A 24 -29.17 -22.73 -20.77
C ARG A 24 -27.63 -22.65 -20.75
N PRO A 25 -27.01 -21.58 -21.25
CA PRO A 25 -25.57 -21.38 -21.04
C PRO A 25 -25.31 -21.07 -19.56
N ALA A 26 -24.93 -22.10 -18.80
CA ALA A 26 -24.25 -21.97 -17.52
C ALA A 26 -22.83 -21.47 -17.79
N GLY A 27 -22.66 -20.15 -17.94
CA GLY A 27 -21.36 -19.59 -18.35
C GLY A 27 -21.12 -18.13 -18.00
N ALA A 28 -21.95 -17.51 -17.15
CA ALA A 28 -21.85 -16.07 -16.87
C ALA A 28 -21.74 -15.70 -15.38
N VAL A 29 -21.25 -16.61 -14.52
CA VAL A 29 -21.00 -16.31 -13.09
C VAL A 29 -19.50 -16.40 -12.71
N MET A 30 -18.63 -16.87 -13.60
CA MET A 30 -17.20 -17.06 -13.32
C MET A 30 -16.29 -16.09 -14.09
N LEU A 31 -16.73 -14.84 -14.30
CA LEU A 31 -15.90 -13.78 -14.88
C LEU A 31 -15.98 -12.46 -14.09
N ARG A 32 -16.19 -12.56 -12.77
CA ARG A 32 -16.10 -11.43 -11.83
C ARG A 32 -14.96 -11.55 -10.82
N LYS A 33 -14.17 -12.63 -10.89
CA LYS A 33 -13.05 -12.91 -9.96
C LYS A 33 -11.66 -12.54 -10.49
N LEU A 34 -11.56 -11.98 -11.70
CA LEU A 34 -10.27 -11.67 -12.36
C LEU A 34 -10.03 -10.18 -12.59
N LEU A 35 -10.90 -9.31 -12.06
CA LEU A 35 -10.68 -7.86 -12.00
C LEU A 35 -10.85 -7.47 -10.54
N GLY A 36 -9.76 -7.56 -9.79
CA GLY A 36 -9.67 -7.45 -8.33
C GLY A 36 -10.39 -6.23 -7.79
N ARG A 37 -11.66 -6.42 -7.41
CA ARG A 37 -12.34 -5.59 -6.45
C ARG A 37 -12.00 -6.24 -5.11
N ASP A 38 -11.01 -5.70 -4.41
CA ASP A 38 -10.62 -6.16 -3.09
C ASP A 38 -11.87 -6.36 -2.25
N ALA A 39 -12.14 -7.63 -1.91
CA ALA A 39 -13.38 -8.05 -1.26
C ALA A 39 -13.41 -7.71 0.24
N ASP A 40 -12.35 -7.08 0.76
CA ASP A 40 -12.20 -6.75 2.16
C ASP A 40 -11.94 -5.24 2.30
N PRO A 41 -13.01 -4.43 2.48
CA PRO A 41 -12.85 -3.02 2.73
C PRO A 41 -12.12 -2.80 4.06
N LEU A 42 -11.43 -1.67 4.19
CA LEU A 42 -10.87 -1.28 5.48
C LEU A 42 -11.98 -1.20 6.53
N THR A 43 -11.71 -1.76 7.70
CA THR A 43 -12.59 -1.59 8.85
C THR A 43 -12.54 -0.14 9.34
N GLY A 44 -13.57 0.35 10.04
CA GLY A 44 -13.60 1.73 10.55
C GLY A 44 -12.35 2.15 11.35
N PRO A 45 -11.80 1.30 12.24
CA PRO A 45 -10.54 1.58 12.92
C PRO A 45 -9.33 1.68 11.98
N GLU A 46 -9.21 0.79 11.00
CA GLU A 46 -8.13 0.82 10.01
C GLU A 46 -8.22 2.07 9.13
N GLU A 47 -9.43 2.40 8.65
CA GLU A 47 -9.69 3.61 7.88
C GLU A 47 -9.32 4.88 8.66
N THR A 48 -9.66 4.94 9.94
CA THR A 48 -9.28 6.06 10.82
C THR A 48 -7.76 6.14 10.99
N ALA A 49 -7.09 5.01 11.17
CA ALA A 49 -5.64 4.96 11.33
C ALA A 49 -4.92 5.40 10.05
N VAL A 50 -5.32 4.89 8.87
CA VAL A 50 -4.76 5.28 7.57
C VAL A 50 -5.04 6.76 7.28
N ALA A 51 -6.23 7.27 7.62
CA ALA A 51 -6.54 8.69 7.47
C ALA A 51 -5.62 9.57 8.32
N ARG A 52 -5.39 9.20 9.59
CA ARG A 52 -4.43 9.92 10.46
C ARG A 52 -3.01 9.85 9.91
N LEU A 53 -2.58 8.68 9.44
CA LEU A 53 -1.27 8.49 8.83
C LEU A 53 -1.08 9.36 7.58
N SER A 54 -2.09 9.44 6.71
CA SER A 54 -2.08 10.30 5.52
C SER A 54 -2.02 11.79 5.89
N VAL A 55 -2.71 12.21 6.95
CA VAL A 55 -2.60 13.58 7.46
C VAL A 55 -1.20 13.87 8.02
N ALA A 56 -0.62 12.94 8.78
CA ALA A 56 0.74 13.08 9.31
C ALA A 56 1.78 13.15 8.18
N HIS A 57 1.60 12.33 7.13
CA HIS A 57 2.45 12.33 5.93
C HIS A 57 2.47 13.70 5.24
N ARG A 58 1.31 14.31 5.03
CA ARG A 58 1.20 15.65 4.42
C ARG A 58 1.80 16.78 5.26
N ARG A 59 2.05 16.54 6.55
CA ARG A 59 2.70 17.50 7.46
C ARG A 59 4.21 17.34 7.52
N LEU A 60 4.77 16.31 6.86
CA LEU A 60 6.21 16.17 6.74
C LEU A 60 6.78 17.41 6.04
N LEU A 61 7.82 17.97 6.64
CA LEU A 61 8.58 19.05 6.03
C LEU A 61 9.57 18.43 5.06
N VAL A 62 9.67 19.00 3.86
CA VAL A 62 10.53 18.48 2.79
C VAL A 62 11.43 19.62 2.33
N ASP A 63 12.73 19.43 2.42
CA ASP A 63 13.78 20.34 1.93
C ASP A 63 14.55 19.63 0.82
N ASP A 64 14.73 20.30 -0.34
CA ASP A 64 15.43 19.75 -1.50
C ASP A 64 14.95 18.33 -1.93
N GLY A 65 13.65 18.07 -1.77
CA GLY A 65 13.04 16.79 -2.10
C GLY A 65 13.29 15.66 -1.08
N ARG A 66 13.85 15.98 0.09
CA ARG A 66 14.11 15.04 1.19
C ARG A 66 13.35 15.45 2.44
N VAL A 67 12.90 14.47 3.22
CA VAL A 67 12.25 14.75 4.51
C VAL A 67 13.24 15.49 5.40
N ASN A 68 12.85 16.66 5.89
CA ASN A 68 13.63 17.44 6.83
C ASN A 68 13.59 16.73 8.19
N THR A 69 14.70 16.08 8.54
CA THR A 69 14.94 15.44 9.85
C THR A 69 15.84 16.30 10.75
N LYS A 70 16.48 17.33 10.19
CA LYS A 70 17.53 18.12 10.85
C LYS A 70 17.00 19.29 11.68
N SER A 71 15.85 19.84 11.30
CA SER A 71 15.18 20.86 12.11
C SER A 71 14.38 20.21 13.23
N GLU A 72 14.26 20.87 14.37
CA GLU A 72 13.43 20.39 15.49
C GLU A 72 11.98 20.14 15.05
N ALA A 73 11.41 21.04 14.26
CA ALA A 73 10.07 20.89 13.71
C ALA A 73 9.97 19.68 12.77
N GLY A 74 10.94 19.50 11.87
CA GLY A 74 10.98 18.38 10.93
C GLY A 74 11.12 17.04 11.64
N PHE A 75 12.02 16.94 12.62
CA PHE A 75 12.20 15.78 13.48
C PHE A 75 10.90 15.41 14.21
N ALA A 76 10.22 16.39 14.80
CA ALA A 76 8.95 16.18 15.50
C ALA A 76 7.85 15.65 14.57
N ARG A 77 7.72 16.21 13.35
CA ARG A 77 6.74 15.73 12.36
C ARG A 77 7.07 14.34 11.83
N CYS A 78 8.34 14.05 11.62
CA CYS A 78 8.79 12.73 11.22
C CYS A 78 8.48 11.69 12.31
N THR A 79 8.73 12.04 13.58
CA THR A 79 8.36 11.20 14.73
C THR A 79 6.86 10.92 14.76
N GLU A 80 6.01 11.96 14.64
CA GLU A 80 4.54 11.82 14.58
C GLU A 80 4.12 10.86 13.45
N PHE A 81 4.76 10.95 12.29
CA PHE A 81 4.49 10.06 11.16
C PHE A 81 4.90 8.61 11.44
N LEU A 82 6.11 8.38 11.97
CA LEU A 82 6.62 7.04 12.28
C LEU A 82 5.81 6.35 13.39
N GLU A 83 5.34 7.10 14.40
CA GLU A 83 4.38 6.59 15.38
C GLU A 83 3.04 6.23 14.74
N GLY A 84 2.58 7.06 13.80
CA GLY A 84 1.41 6.79 12.97
C GLY A 84 1.54 5.50 12.14
N LEU A 85 2.74 5.19 11.62
CA LEU A 85 2.99 3.94 10.90
C LEU A 85 2.78 2.73 11.79
N ASP A 86 3.39 2.72 12.99
CA ASP A 86 3.23 1.60 13.92
C ASP A 86 1.78 1.48 14.41
N ALA A 87 1.13 2.60 14.72
CA ALA A 87 -0.28 2.62 15.09
C ALA A 87 -1.18 2.04 13.98
N THR A 88 -0.90 2.36 12.72
CA THR A 88 -1.64 1.84 11.56
C THR A 88 -1.38 0.35 11.37
N ALA A 89 -0.14 -0.09 11.46
CA ALA A 89 0.21 -1.51 11.38
C ALA A 89 -0.46 -2.33 12.49
N ARG A 90 -0.55 -1.80 13.72
CA ARG A 90 -1.28 -2.43 14.82
C ARG A 90 -2.79 -2.46 14.58
N ALA A 91 -3.38 -1.37 14.07
CA ALA A 91 -4.80 -1.33 13.73
C ALA A 91 -5.18 -2.36 12.66
N MET A 92 -4.30 -2.56 11.68
CA MET A 92 -4.43 -3.58 10.63
C MET A 92 -3.99 -4.99 11.06
N ARG A 93 -3.58 -5.16 12.32
CA ARG A 93 -3.11 -6.43 12.91
C ARG A 93 -2.00 -7.08 12.09
N LEU A 94 -1.06 -6.26 11.64
CA LEU A 94 0.12 -6.73 10.94
C LEU A 94 1.12 -7.26 11.96
N ASP A 95 1.74 -8.40 11.65
CA ASP A 95 2.88 -8.89 12.40
C ASP A 95 4.10 -7.98 12.16
N GLY A 96 4.98 -7.89 13.14
CA GLY A 96 6.26 -7.19 12.99
C GLY A 96 7.26 -8.07 12.25
N ALA A 97 8.06 -7.48 11.37
CA ALA A 97 9.20 -8.16 10.79
C ALA A 97 10.22 -8.57 11.88
N PRO A 98 10.92 -9.71 11.74
CA PRO A 98 11.88 -10.18 12.72
C PRO A 98 12.97 -9.14 12.99
N ARG A 99 13.29 -8.89 14.27
CA ARG A 99 14.35 -7.94 14.69
C ARG A 99 15.58 -8.62 15.26
N SER A 100 15.76 -9.91 14.97
CA SER A 100 16.89 -10.71 15.46
C SER A 100 18.25 -10.11 15.09
N TYR A 101 18.37 -9.38 13.98
CA TYR A 101 19.62 -8.69 13.59
C TYR A 101 20.10 -7.67 14.63
N ARG A 102 19.20 -7.16 15.50
CA ARG A 102 19.57 -6.22 16.57
C ARG A 102 20.45 -6.86 17.63
N SER A 103 20.50 -8.19 17.73
CA SER A 103 21.44 -8.87 18.64
C SER A 103 22.90 -8.59 18.30
N ASP A 104 23.18 -8.31 17.03
CA ASP A 104 24.53 -8.14 16.51
C ASP A 104 25.05 -6.70 16.71
N PHE A 105 24.18 -5.80 17.19
CA PHE A 105 24.55 -4.43 17.53
C PHE A 105 25.45 -4.38 18.77
N THR A 106 26.34 -3.38 18.81
CA THR A 106 27.13 -3.10 20.01
C THR A 106 26.21 -2.75 21.20
N ILE A 107 26.71 -2.90 22.43
CA ILE A 107 25.92 -2.70 23.66
C ILE A 107 25.21 -1.33 23.65
N ASN A 108 25.89 -0.28 23.20
CA ASN A 108 25.35 1.08 23.15
C ASN A 108 24.15 1.20 22.19
N TYR A 109 24.22 0.55 21.02
CA TYR A 109 23.12 0.57 20.05
C TYR A 109 21.97 -0.35 20.45
N ARG A 110 22.23 -1.47 21.14
CA ARG A 110 21.17 -2.33 21.70
C ARG A 110 20.31 -1.60 22.73
N ALA A 111 20.88 -0.68 23.51
CA ALA A 111 20.12 0.14 24.46
C ALA A 111 19.04 1.01 23.79
N LEU A 112 19.19 1.34 22.51
CA LEU A 112 18.19 2.09 21.73
C LEU A 112 16.98 1.24 21.34
N PHE A 113 17.08 -0.09 21.45
CA PHE A 113 16.05 -1.07 21.08
C PHE A 113 15.80 -2.02 22.25
N PRO A 114 15.04 -1.61 23.27
CA PRO A 114 14.85 -2.38 24.50
C PRO A 114 14.02 -3.66 24.30
N ASN A 115 13.38 -3.82 23.14
CA ASN A 115 12.54 -4.97 22.80
C ASN A 115 12.47 -5.21 21.28
N GLU A 116 11.79 -6.29 20.90
CA GLU A 116 11.56 -6.72 19.50
C GLU A 116 10.43 -5.94 18.79
N ALA A 117 9.88 -4.87 19.41
CA ALA A 117 8.88 -4.05 18.73
C ALA A 117 9.48 -3.28 17.55
N ARG A 118 8.63 -2.78 16.64
CA ARG A 118 9.05 -2.08 15.41
C ARG A 118 10.02 -0.95 15.71
N ASN A 119 9.71 -0.10 16.69
CA ASN A 119 10.58 0.98 17.18
C ASN A 119 11.21 1.77 16.03
N TYR A 120 10.36 2.31 15.14
CA TYR A 120 10.81 3.16 14.05
C TYR A 120 11.45 4.44 14.62
N ARG A 121 12.70 4.70 14.23
CA ARG A 121 13.49 5.88 14.64
C ARG A 121 13.75 6.82 13.47
N VAL A 122 13.66 8.12 13.72
CA VAL A 122 14.00 9.17 12.75
C VAL A 122 15.45 9.03 12.28
N ASP A 123 16.38 8.72 13.18
CA ASP A 123 17.82 8.57 12.87
C ASP A 123 18.09 7.50 11.78
N VAL A 124 17.31 6.41 11.77
CA VAL A 124 17.45 5.34 10.77
C VAL A 124 16.94 5.81 9.41
N LEU A 125 15.81 6.53 9.40
CA LEU A 125 15.28 7.12 8.18
C LEU A 125 16.27 8.15 7.62
N GLU A 126 16.77 9.06 8.46
CA GLU A 126 17.76 10.06 8.09
C GLU A 126 19.01 9.42 7.47
N ALA A 127 19.60 8.42 8.15
CA ALA A 127 20.76 7.70 7.62
C ALA A 127 20.48 7.05 6.24
N SER A 128 19.27 6.52 6.04
CA SER A 128 18.88 5.91 4.76
C SER A 128 18.64 6.92 3.63
N VAL A 129 18.31 8.19 3.96
CA VAL A 129 18.16 9.30 3.01
C VAL A 129 19.52 9.88 2.63
N GLU A 130 20.39 10.07 3.63
CA GLU A 130 21.70 10.68 3.43
C GLU A 130 22.65 9.76 2.67
N GLN A 131 22.53 8.45 2.86
CA GLN A 131 23.33 7.43 2.16
C GLN A 131 24.83 7.77 2.20
N TYR A 132 25.32 8.28 3.34
CA TYR A 132 26.74 8.51 3.52
C TYR A 132 27.44 7.16 3.43
N ALA A 133 28.20 6.93 2.37
CA ALA A 133 28.99 5.70 2.22
C ALA A 133 30.15 5.63 3.23
N VAL A 134 30.51 6.78 3.82
CA VAL A 134 31.64 6.95 4.73
C VAL A 134 31.25 7.88 5.86
N ILE A 135 31.58 7.50 7.10
CA ILE A 135 31.52 8.36 8.28
C ILE A 135 32.90 8.49 8.91
N TRP A 136 33.16 9.65 9.52
CA TRP A 136 34.39 9.89 10.27
C TRP A 136 34.05 9.95 11.75
N VAL A 137 34.66 9.06 12.55
CA VAL A 137 34.45 9.01 13.99
C VAL A 137 35.81 9.10 14.65
N ASN A 138 36.04 10.15 15.46
CA ASN A 138 37.32 10.40 16.14
C ASN A 138 38.55 10.40 15.21
N GLY A 139 38.40 10.83 13.96
CA GLY A 139 39.49 10.85 12.97
C GLY A 139 39.69 9.53 12.21
N GLU A 140 38.95 8.48 12.56
CA GLU A 140 38.94 7.22 11.82
C GLU A 140 37.82 7.19 10.78
N LYS A 141 38.15 6.66 9.60
CA LYS A 141 37.22 6.49 8.48
C LYS A 141 36.51 5.15 8.59
N PHE A 142 35.20 5.15 8.66
CA PHE A 142 34.36 3.95 8.59
C PHE A 142 33.57 3.97 7.30
N GLU A 143 33.69 2.91 6.51
CA GLU A 143 32.91 2.73 5.29
C GLU A 143 31.75 1.79 5.56
N PHE A 144 30.56 2.16 5.09
CA PHE A 144 29.44 1.24 5.12
C PHE A 144 29.64 0.15 4.08
N SER A 145 29.24 -1.07 4.44
CA SER A 145 29.26 -2.19 3.50
C SER A 145 28.31 -1.93 2.33
N ALA A 146 28.60 -2.52 1.17
CA ALA A 146 27.70 -2.47 0.02
C ALA A 146 26.29 -3.00 0.36
N GLU A 147 26.19 -3.96 1.27
CA GLU A 147 24.91 -4.50 1.75
C GLU A 147 24.13 -3.46 2.56
N ALA A 148 24.78 -2.72 3.47
CA ALA A 148 24.11 -1.65 4.23
C ALA A 148 23.58 -0.55 3.29
N MET A 149 24.37 -0.18 2.28
CA MET A 149 23.94 0.78 1.25
C MET A 149 22.75 0.26 0.44
N ARG A 150 22.76 -1.02 0.07
CA ARG A 150 21.66 -1.67 -0.64
C ARG A 150 20.37 -1.65 0.20
N ARG A 151 20.46 -1.98 1.48
CA ARG A 151 19.31 -1.96 2.41
C ARG A 151 18.73 -0.55 2.57
N ALA A 152 19.58 0.47 2.69
CA ALA A 152 19.13 1.86 2.73
C ALA A 152 18.32 2.25 1.47
N GLN A 153 18.76 1.81 0.28
CA GLN A 153 18.02 2.05 -0.96
C GLN A 153 16.68 1.31 -1.01
N GLU A 154 16.64 0.07 -0.53
CA GLU A 154 15.39 -0.71 -0.45
C GLU A 154 14.38 -0.06 0.50
N LEU A 155 14.84 0.44 1.65
CA LEU A 155 14.01 1.20 2.57
C LEU A 155 13.45 2.47 1.92
N GLN A 156 14.27 3.23 1.18
CA GLN A 156 13.82 4.44 0.47
C GLN A 156 12.80 4.14 -0.63
N ARG A 157 12.92 2.99 -1.32
CA ARG A 157 11.91 2.54 -2.30
C ARG A 157 10.59 2.22 -1.60
N ALA A 158 10.62 1.40 -0.54
CA ALA A 158 9.43 1.04 0.22
C ALA A 158 8.74 2.28 0.83
N TRP A 159 9.53 3.24 1.32
CA TRP A 159 9.04 4.54 1.79
C TRP A 159 8.33 5.35 0.69
N SER A 160 8.92 5.41 -0.50
CA SER A 160 8.35 6.14 -1.64
C SER A 160 7.04 5.50 -2.12
N GLU A 161 7.00 4.16 -2.16
CA GLU A 161 5.78 3.41 -2.49
C GLU A 161 4.65 3.71 -1.50
N LEU A 162 4.93 3.68 -0.20
CA LEU A 162 3.93 4.03 0.81
C LEU A 162 3.50 5.49 0.70
N SER A 163 4.43 6.41 0.47
CA SER A 163 4.13 7.84 0.29
C SER A 163 3.15 8.07 -0.85
N MET A 164 3.37 7.45 -2.02
CA MET A 164 2.45 7.54 -3.16
C MET A 164 1.04 7.01 -2.84
N LEU A 165 0.94 5.95 -2.02
CA LEU A 165 -0.36 5.43 -1.58
C LEU A 165 -1.06 6.42 -0.64
N LEU A 166 -0.33 7.05 0.28
CA LEU A 166 -0.88 8.04 1.21
C LEU A 166 -1.31 9.34 0.51
N ASP A 167 -0.60 9.75 -0.54
CA ASP A 167 -0.98 10.87 -1.40
C ASP A 167 -2.27 10.55 -2.17
N ARG A 168 -2.34 9.37 -2.81
CA ARG A 168 -3.56 8.88 -3.48
C ARG A 168 -4.75 8.83 -2.52
N TRP A 169 -4.51 8.39 -1.28
CA TRP A 169 -5.54 8.35 -0.24
C TRP A 169 -6.06 9.75 0.09
N GLY A 170 -5.16 10.72 0.29
CA GLY A 170 -5.53 12.11 0.58
C GLY A 170 -6.36 12.74 -0.54
N LEU A 171 -5.95 12.53 -1.80
CA LEU A 171 -6.65 13.06 -2.98
C LEU A 171 -8.05 12.45 -3.15
N ALA A 172 -8.21 11.14 -2.91
CA ALA A 172 -9.50 10.46 -2.99
C ALA A 172 -10.50 10.97 -1.93
N TRP A 173 -10.01 11.47 -0.79
CA TRP A 173 -10.85 12.08 0.24
C TRP A 173 -11.36 13.46 -0.16
N GLU A 174 -10.54 14.25 -0.87
CA GLU A 174 -10.84 15.64 -1.21
C GLU A 174 -11.72 15.80 -2.46
N GLN A 175 -11.64 14.87 -3.43
CA GLN A 175 -12.28 15.05 -4.75
C GLN A 175 -13.01 13.80 -5.25
N ARG A 176 -14.30 13.95 -5.60
CA ARG A 176 -15.17 12.88 -6.13
C ARG A 176 -14.77 12.34 -7.53
N ASN A 177 -13.85 12.99 -8.23
CA ASN A 177 -13.49 12.69 -9.64
C ASN A 177 -12.05 12.15 -9.84
N LEU A 178 -11.36 11.77 -8.76
CA LEU A 178 -9.93 11.39 -8.77
C LEU A 178 -9.72 9.88 -8.49
N PRO A 179 -8.49 9.32 -8.65
CA PRO A 179 -8.27 7.88 -8.77
C PRO A 179 -8.80 7.09 -7.57
N ALA A 180 -9.15 5.83 -7.84
CA ALA A 180 -9.70 4.93 -6.83
C ALA A 180 -8.80 4.91 -5.58
N ARG A 181 -9.46 5.07 -4.43
CA ARG A 181 -8.86 4.93 -3.10
C ARG A 181 -7.99 3.67 -3.07
N PRO A 182 -6.76 3.75 -2.52
CA PRO A 182 -5.93 2.57 -2.36
C PRO A 182 -6.68 1.44 -1.67
N ALA A 183 -6.55 0.24 -2.22
CA ALA A 183 -7.19 -0.93 -1.69
C ALA A 183 -6.51 -1.36 -0.37
N ARG A 184 -7.24 -2.09 0.47
CA ARG A 184 -6.73 -2.54 1.77
C ARG A 184 -5.45 -3.36 1.61
N SER A 185 -5.37 -4.19 0.58
CA SER A 185 -4.20 -5.02 0.28
C SER A 185 -2.98 -4.18 -0.11
N GLU A 186 -3.15 -3.10 -0.90
CA GLU A 186 -2.07 -2.19 -1.28
C GLU A 186 -1.41 -1.57 -0.05
N ILE A 187 -2.21 -1.00 0.85
CA ILE A 187 -1.71 -0.36 2.08
C ILE A 187 -1.04 -1.39 2.99
N ARG A 188 -1.67 -2.56 3.18
CA ARG A 188 -1.09 -3.64 3.97
C ARG A 188 0.28 -4.07 3.44
N ASN A 189 0.37 -4.33 2.14
CA ASN A 189 1.60 -4.79 1.52
C ASN A 189 2.70 -3.74 1.64
N ALA A 190 2.39 -2.46 1.41
CA ALA A 190 3.36 -1.38 1.57
C ALA A 190 3.87 -1.27 3.02
N LEU A 191 2.99 -1.38 4.03
CA LEU A 191 3.38 -1.35 5.44
C LEU A 191 4.26 -2.55 5.82
N VAL A 192 3.92 -3.76 5.36
CA VAL A 192 4.73 -4.96 5.60
C VAL A 192 6.10 -4.85 4.93
N THR A 193 6.14 -4.40 3.67
CA THR A 193 7.40 -4.23 2.93
C THR A 193 8.29 -3.19 3.60
N LEU A 194 7.73 -2.06 4.03
CA LEU A 194 8.48 -1.03 4.75
C LEU A 194 9.03 -1.56 6.08
N ASP A 195 8.21 -2.27 6.86
CA ASP A 195 8.63 -2.86 8.13
C ASP A 195 9.75 -3.91 7.92
N LEU A 196 9.69 -4.68 6.83
CA LEU A 196 10.73 -5.66 6.49
C LEU A 196 12.06 -5.01 6.07
N MET A 197 12.00 -3.86 5.40
CA MET A 197 13.21 -3.13 4.96
C MET A 197 13.82 -2.25 6.06
N TRP A 198 13.18 -2.20 7.24
CA TRP A 198 13.63 -1.44 8.41
C TRP A 198 14.62 -2.20 9.27
#